data_AF-Q3SL29-F1
#
_entry.id   AF-Q3SL29-F1
#
_cell.length_a   1.000
_cell.length_b   1.000
_cell.length_c   1.000
_cell.angle_alpha   90.00
_cell.angle_beta   90.00
_cell.angle_gamma   90.00
#
_symmetry.space_group_name_H-M   'P 1'
#
loop_
_entity.id
_entity.type
_entity.pdbx_description
1 polymer ?
#
loop_
_entity_poly.entity_id
_entity_poly.type
_entity_poly.pdbx_seq_one_letter_code
_entity_poly.pdbx_strand_id
1 'polypeptide(L)'
;MMQRLIHILWPSFLVAGVADIVFTTLFDPLNLVYDGEALFDDRIGAYTFGFFVFWLLGIASSATTCYFQRSADEINRCPLPPPDRPEGCPKRDTGGCC
;
A
#
# COMPACT_ATOMS: atom_id res chain seq x y z
N MET A 1 10.65 -7.41 5.80
CA MET A 1 9.87 -6.16 5.60
C MET A 1 10.42 -5.31 4.45
N MET A 2 11.71 -4.97 4.43
CA MET A 2 12.34 -4.12 3.39
C MET A 2 12.03 -4.56 1.94
N GLN A 3 12.18 -5.87 1.65
CA GLN A 3 11.93 -6.41 0.31
C GLN A 3 10.46 -6.32 -0.12
N ARG A 4 9.51 -6.28 0.83
CA ARG A 4 8.08 -6.10 0.51
C ARG A 4 7.78 -4.63 0.20
N LEU A 5 8.45 -3.71 0.90
CA LEU A 5 8.30 -2.27 0.66
C LEU A 5 8.83 -1.90 -0.72
N ILE A 6 9.99 -2.42 -1.15
CA ILE A 6 10.53 -2.09 -2.48
C ILE A 6 9.63 -2.61 -3.61
N HIS A 7 9.01 -3.79 -3.44
CA HIS A 7 8.05 -4.33 -4.40
C HIS A 7 6.74 -3.54 -4.48
N ILE A 8 6.41 -2.75 -3.45
CA ILE A 8 5.23 -1.88 -3.45
C ILE A 8 5.60 -0.50 -3.99
N LEU A 9 6.62 0.14 -3.40
CA LEU A 9 7.00 1.52 -3.68
C LEU A 9 7.52 1.72 -5.10
N TRP A 10 8.30 0.77 -5.63
CA TRP A 10 8.95 0.95 -6.93
C TRP A 10 7.95 0.86 -8.10
N PRO A 11 7.11 -0.19 -8.22
CA PRO A 11 6.11 -0.24 -9.29
C PRO A 11 5.07 0.88 -9.16
N SER A 12 4.64 1.23 -7.93
CA SER A 12 3.69 2.32 -7.74
C SER A 12 4.25 3.67 -8.17
N PHE A 13 5.55 3.93 -7.93
CA PHE A 13 6.23 5.15 -8.37
C PHE A 13 6.21 5.30 -9.89
N LEU A 14 6.56 4.23 -10.61
CA LEU A 14 6.56 4.22 -12.08
C LEU A 14 5.17 4.46 -12.65
N VAL A 15 4.16 3.75 -12.13
CA VAL A 15 2.77 3.93 -12.55
C VAL A 15 2.25 5.33 -12.23
N ALA A 16 2.63 5.89 -11.07
CA ALA A 16 2.27 7.26 -10.71
C ALA A 16 2.85 8.29 -11.67
N GLY A 17 4.11 8.13 -12.10
CA GLY A 17 4.72 9.01 -13.10
C GLY A 17 3.97 8.98 -14.43
N VAL A 18 3.59 7.80 -14.91
CA VAL A 18 2.78 7.66 -16.13
C VAL A 18 1.40 8.28 -15.95
N ALA A 19 0.73 8.02 -14.82
CA ALA A 19 -0.57 8.57 -14.51
C ALA A 19 -0.55 10.11 -14.44
N ASP A 20 0.48 10.68 -13.81
CA ASP A 20 0.66 12.13 -13.70
C ASP A 20 0.89 12.79 -15.06
N ILE A 21 1.73 12.19 -15.92
CA ILE A 21 1.93 12.67 -17.30
C ILE A 21 0.60 12.64 -18.08
N VAL A 22 -0.13 11.52 -18.02
CA VAL A 22 -1.40 11.39 -18.72
C VAL A 22 -2.43 12.40 -18.20
N PHE A 23 -2.56 12.52 -16.87
CA PHE A 23 -3.50 13.44 -16.25
C PHE A 23 -3.21 14.89 -16.62
N THR A 24 -1.97 15.34 -16.48
CA THR A 24 -1.58 16.74 -16.75
C THR A 24 -1.56 17.07 -18.25
N THR A 25 -1.46 16.07 -19.12
CA THR A 25 -1.64 16.24 -20.57
C THR A 25 -3.11 16.42 -20.93
N LEU A 26 -4.03 15.75 -20.22
CA LEU A 26 -5.47 15.82 -20.47
C LEU A 26 -6.14 17.01 -19.76
N PHE A 27 -5.63 17.40 -18.60
CA PHE A 27 -6.19 18.45 -17.76
C PHE A 27 -5.12 19.53 -17.51
N ASP A 28 -5.41 20.77 -17.92
CA ASP A 28 -4.50 21.88 -17.62
C ASP A 28 -4.56 22.19 -16.11
N PRO A 29 -3.47 21.98 -15.35
CA PRO A 29 -3.46 22.14 -13.90
C PRO A 29 -3.84 23.55 -13.44
N LEU A 30 -3.54 24.58 -14.23
CA LEU A 30 -3.85 25.97 -13.89
C LEU A 30 -5.34 26.32 -14.08
N ASN A 31 -6.07 25.50 -14.83
CA ASN A 31 -7.51 25.67 -15.03
C ASN A 31 -8.34 24.87 -14.01
N LEU A 32 -7.70 24.14 -13.09
CA LEU A 32 -8.42 23.56 -11.94
C LEU A 32 -8.77 24.69 -10.97
N VAL A 33 -10.06 24.98 -10.84
CA VAL A 33 -10.59 25.98 -9.92
C VAL A 33 -11.29 25.29 -8.76
N TYR A 34 -10.98 25.69 -7.54
CA TYR A 34 -11.66 25.25 -6.32
C TYR A 34 -12.15 26.47 -5.55
N ASP A 35 -13.43 26.48 -5.20
CA ASP A 35 -14.09 27.60 -4.49
C ASP A 35 -13.94 28.97 -5.19
N GLY A 36 -13.89 28.97 -6.52
CA GLY A 36 -13.77 30.19 -7.33
C GLY A 36 -12.34 30.69 -7.54
N GLU A 37 -11.34 30.09 -6.89
CA GLU A 37 -9.92 30.42 -7.03
C GLU A 37 -9.14 29.29 -7.73
N ALA A 38 -8.03 29.62 -8.38
CA ALA A 38 -7.14 28.61 -8.95
C ALA A 38 -6.62 27.70 -7.84
N LEU A 39 -6.73 26.38 -8.04
CA LEU A 39 -6.28 25.39 -7.07
C LEU A 39 -4.74 25.40 -6.94
N PHE A 40 -4.04 25.80 -8.00
CA PHE A 40 -2.59 25.92 -8.05
C PHE A 40 -2.17 27.21 -8.74
N ASP A 41 -1.24 27.94 -8.13
CA ASP A 41 -0.65 29.16 -8.71
C ASP A 41 0.47 28.84 -9.72
N ASP A 42 1.08 27.66 -9.62
CA ASP A 42 2.20 27.23 -10.46
C ASP A 42 2.07 25.77 -10.91
N ARG A 43 2.54 25.50 -12.14
CA ARG A 43 2.48 24.19 -12.78
C ARG A 43 3.32 23.15 -12.05
N ILE A 44 4.52 23.52 -11.57
CA ILE A 44 5.41 22.57 -10.89
C ILE A 44 4.77 22.12 -9.57
N GLY A 45 4.11 23.04 -8.86
CA GLY A 45 3.33 22.73 -7.66
C GLY A 45 2.23 21.70 -7.94
N ALA A 46 1.45 21.92 -9.00
CA ALA A 46 0.38 21.00 -9.40
C ALA A 46 0.89 19.61 -9.79
N TYR A 47 1.96 19.51 -10.59
CA TYR A 47 2.56 18.24 -11.01
C TYR A 47 3.11 17.46 -9.83
N THR A 48 3.79 18.15 -8.91
CA THR A 48 4.33 17.53 -7.70
C THR A 48 3.20 16.95 -6.87
N PHE A 49 2.12 17.72 -6.65
CA PHE A 49 0.96 17.26 -5.90
C PHE A 49 0.27 16.06 -6.58
N GLY A 50 0.00 16.15 -7.88
CA GLY A 50 -0.60 15.07 -8.67
C GLY A 50 0.20 13.77 -8.57
N PHE A 51 1.51 13.85 -8.76
CA PHE A 51 2.41 12.73 -8.63
C PHE A 51 2.30 12.03 -7.26
N PHE A 52 2.34 12.80 -6.16
CA PHE A 52 2.22 12.23 -4.82
C PHE A 52 0.84 11.60 -4.58
N VAL A 53 -0.24 12.20 -5.07
CA VAL A 53 -1.58 11.63 -4.97
C VAL A 53 -1.65 10.29 -5.71
N PHE A 54 -1.23 10.24 -6.98
CA PHE A 54 -1.22 8.99 -7.74
C PHE A 54 -0.29 7.93 -7.13
N TRP A 55 0.85 8.35 -6.58
CA TRP A 55 1.78 7.44 -5.93
C TRP A 55 1.20 6.83 -4.66
N LEU A 56 0.58 7.64 -3.80
CA LEU A 56 -0.10 7.17 -2.59
C LEU A 56 -1.25 6.21 -2.92
N LEU A 57 -2.03 6.48 -3.97
CA LEU A 57 -3.07 5.56 -4.46
C LEU A 57 -2.46 4.23 -4.92
N GLY A 58 -1.36 4.26 -5.67
CA GLY A 58 -0.64 3.06 -6.10
C GLY A 58 -0.07 2.25 -4.94
N ILE A 59 0.48 2.93 -3.93
CA ILE A 59 0.96 2.32 -2.67
C ILE A 59 -0.21 1.66 -1.95
N ALA A 60 -1.32 2.37 -1.77
CA ALA A 60 -2.49 1.86 -1.05
C ALA A 60 -3.11 0.63 -1.72
N SER A 61 -3.24 0.66 -3.05
CA SER A 61 -3.73 -0.48 -3.84
C SER A 61 -2.82 -1.71 -3.69
N SER A 62 -1.52 -1.52 -3.86
CA SER A 62 -0.53 -2.60 -3.76
C SER A 62 -0.43 -3.15 -2.33
N ALA A 63 -0.46 -2.28 -1.31
CA ALA A 63 -0.44 -2.65 0.10
C ALA A 63 -1.69 -3.47 0.49
N THR A 64 -2.87 -3.04 0.02
CA THR A 64 -4.14 -3.75 0.25
C THR A 64 -4.12 -5.14 -0.39
N THR A 65 -3.64 -5.24 -1.64
CA THR A 65 -3.47 -6.52 -2.33
C THR A 65 -2.54 -7.44 -1.55
N CYS A 66 -1.39 -6.90 -1.12
CA CYS A 66 -0.41 -7.59 -0.30
C CYS A 66 -0.98 -8.01 1.08
N TYR A 67 -1.92 -7.26 1.65
CA TYR A 67 -2.61 -7.60 2.89
C TYR A 67 -3.56 -8.78 2.68
N PHE A 68 -4.37 -8.76 1.62
CA PHE A 68 -5.31 -9.86 1.32
C PHE A 68 -4.62 -11.17 0.89
N GLN A 69 -3.40 -11.11 0.37
CA GLN A 69 -2.62 -12.31 0.03
C GLN A 69 -2.01 -13.03 1.25
N ARG A 70 -2.12 -12.47 2.47
CA ARG A 70 -1.59 -13.12 3.67
C ARG A 70 -2.38 -14.38 4.02
N SER A 71 -1.69 -15.45 4.39
CA SER A 71 -2.35 -16.68 4.83
C SER A 71 -2.90 -16.54 6.25
N ALA A 72 -3.90 -17.35 6.59
CA ALA A 72 -4.43 -17.42 7.95
C ALA A 72 -3.32 -17.76 8.99
N ASP A 73 -2.33 -18.56 8.60
CA ASP A 73 -1.18 -18.89 9.46
C ASP A 73 -0.20 -17.73 9.66
N GLU A 74 -0.12 -16.76 8.73
CA GLU A 74 0.68 -15.54 8.89
C GLU A 74 -0.04 -14.55 9.83
N ILE A 75 -1.37 -14.48 9.74
CA ILE A 75 -2.20 -13.56 10.54
C ILE A 75 -2.41 -14.10 11.96
N ASN A 76 -2.75 -15.38 12.10
CA ASN A 76 -3.14 -16.01 13.36
C ASN A 76 -1.99 -16.78 14.04
N ARG A 77 -0.73 -16.47 13.71
CA ARG A 77 0.42 -17.21 14.25
C ARG A 77 0.48 -17.08 15.77
N CYS A 78 0.37 -18.22 16.47
CA CYS A 78 0.60 -18.26 17.91
C CYS A 78 2.09 -18.01 18.20
N PRO A 79 2.45 -17.04 19.07
CA PRO A 79 3.84 -16.75 19.40
C PRO A 79 4.49 -17.86 20.25
N LEU A 80 3.68 -18.74 20.85
CA LEU A 80 4.16 -19.84 21.68
C LEU A 80 4.56 -21.07 20.83
N PRO A 81 5.68 -21.73 21.16
CA PRO A 81 6.05 -22.99 20.53
C PRO A 81 4.97 -24.06 20.82
N PRO A 82 4.79 -25.07 19.96
CA PRO A 82 3.69 -26.05 20.05
C PRO A 82 3.42 -26.70 21.42
N PRO A 83 4.42 -27.10 22.23
CA PRO A 83 4.17 -27.72 23.54
C PRO A 83 3.64 -26.73 24.59
N ASP A 84 4.02 -25.46 24.50
CA ASP A 84 3.66 -24.42 25.47
C ASP A 84 2.31 -23.75 25.16
N ARG A 85 1.58 -24.22 24.14
CA ARG A 85 0.28 -23.64 23.76
C ARG A 85 -0.81 -24.01 24.79
N PRO A 86 -1.76 -23.09 25.09
CA PRO A 86 -2.83 -23.35 26.06
C PRO A 86 -3.79 -24.46 25.60
N GLU A 87 -4.51 -25.07 26.55
CA GLU A 87 -5.56 -26.07 26.29
C GLU A 87 -6.63 -25.53 25.34
N GLY A 88 -6.98 -26.32 24.31
CA GLY A 88 -7.92 -25.93 23.25
C GLY A 88 -7.30 -25.16 22.07
N CYS A 89 -6.00 -24.82 22.10
CA CYS A 89 -5.35 -24.15 20.98
C CYS A 89 -5.11 -25.11 19.79
N PRO A 90 -5.52 -24.76 18.55
CA PRO A 90 -5.20 -25.54 17.36
C PRO A 90 -3.69 -25.73 17.20
N LYS A 91 -3.26 -26.92 16.75
CA LYS A 91 -1.84 -27.27 16.53
C LYS A 91 -0.98 -27.28 17.82
N ARG A 92 -1.57 -27.44 19.01
CA ARG A 92 -0.78 -27.77 20.22
C ARG A 92 -0.19 -29.17 20.07
N ASP A 93 1.09 -29.30 20.34
CA ASP A 93 1.70 -30.63 20.46
C ASP A 93 1.53 -31.06 21.92
N THR A 94 0.65 -32.03 22.18
CA THR A 94 0.43 -32.54 23.53
C THR A 94 1.54 -33.47 23.99
N GLY A 95 2.61 -33.65 23.20
CA GLY A 95 3.73 -34.51 23.56
C GLY A 95 3.17 -35.90 23.89
N GLY A 96 2.57 -36.55 22.89
CA GLY A 96 2.13 -37.92 23.02
C GLY A 96 3.30 -38.77 23.49
N CYS A 97 3.31 -39.08 24.78
CA CYS A 97 4.24 -40.01 25.39
C CYS A 97 4.03 -41.37 24.70
N CYS A 98 5.06 -41.84 24.01
CA CYS A 98 5.36 -43.25 23.82
C CYS A 98 6.59 -43.54 24.68
#